data_AF-A0A1G8UBD6-F1
#
_entry.id   AF-A0A1G8UBD6-F1
#
_cell.length_a   1.000
_cell.length_b   1.000
_cell.length_c   1.000
_cell.angle_alpha   90.00
_cell.angle_beta   90.00
_cell.angle_gamma   90.00
#
_symmetry.space_group_name_H-M   'P 1'
#
loop_
_entity.id
_entity.type
_entity.pdbx_description
1 polymer ?
#
loop_
_entity_poly.entity_id
_entity_poly.type
_entity_poly.pdbx_seq_one_letter_code
_entity_poly.pdbx_strand_id
1 'polypeptide(L)'
;MKPHYESSLRTNSTVDQAHDSVTKLHNAVSQALSHPDEQTIAQAENSLEHAEEAVSHAPEGSVDDHGVELVEERLADEQERLAGLKQQPGGFED
;
A
#
# COMPACT_ATOMS: atom_id res chain seq x y z
N MET A 1 -2.91 -37.05 -18.16
CA MET A 1 -3.21 -35.86 -17.33
C MET A 1 -2.44 -34.69 -17.90
N LYS A 2 -3.10 -33.69 -18.48
CA LYS A 2 -2.41 -32.47 -18.95
C LYS A 2 -2.25 -31.54 -17.73
N PRO A 3 -1.05 -31.06 -17.40
CA PRO A 3 -0.91 -30.13 -16.29
C PRO A 3 -1.63 -28.84 -16.65
N HIS A 4 -2.49 -28.36 -15.76
CA HIS A 4 -3.16 -27.07 -15.85
C HIS A 4 -2.16 -25.93 -15.60
N TYR A 5 -1.06 -25.90 -16.34
CA TYR A 5 0.03 -24.95 -16.11
C TYR A 5 -0.27 -23.56 -16.71
N GLU A 6 -1.28 -23.44 -17.58
CA GLU A 6 -1.59 -22.16 -18.24
C GLU A 6 -2.65 -21.30 -17.54
N SER A 7 -3.48 -21.88 -16.64
CA SER A 7 -4.59 -21.12 -16.04
C SER A 7 -4.19 -20.28 -14.82
N SER A 8 -2.99 -20.49 -14.28
CA SER A 8 -2.39 -19.68 -13.21
C SER A 8 -1.28 -18.76 -13.71
N LEU A 9 -1.06 -18.60 -15.03
CA LEU A 9 -0.01 -17.72 -15.60
C LEU A 9 -0.31 -16.20 -15.53
N ARG A 10 -1.34 -15.82 -14.77
CA ARG A 10 -1.47 -14.48 -14.17
C ARG A 10 -1.48 -14.63 -12.64
N THR A 11 -0.52 -15.37 -12.10
CA THR A 11 -0.22 -15.32 -10.67
C THR A 11 0.08 -13.86 -10.38
N ASN A 12 -0.80 -13.17 -9.66
CA ASN A 12 -0.46 -11.88 -9.04
C ASN A 12 0.86 -12.10 -8.31
N SER A 13 1.98 -11.62 -8.85
CA SER A 13 3.26 -11.71 -8.14
C SER A 13 3.08 -11.03 -6.79
N THR A 14 3.82 -11.44 -5.77
CA THR A 14 3.78 -10.73 -4.49
C THR A 14 4.17 -9.25 -4.67
N VAL A 15 4.96 -8.91 -5.71
CA VAL A 15 5.23 -7.54 -6.14
C VAL A 15 3.96 -6.83 -6.67
N ASP A 16 3.12 -7.49 -7.46
CA ASP A 16 1.85 -6.93 -7.93
C ASP A 16 0.89 -6.68 -6.75
N GLN A 17 0.86 -7.62 -5.79
CA GLN A 17 0.05 -7.49 -4.58
C GLN A 17 0.53 -6.34 -3.69
N ALA A 18 1.84 -6.16 -3.58
CA ALA A 18 2.44 -5.02 -2.89
C ALA A 18 2.07 -3.70 -3.58
N HIS A 19 2.19 -3.63 -4.91
CA HIS A 19 1.83 -2.44 -5.67
C HIS A 19 0.35 -2.07 -5.53
N ASP A 20 -0.55 -3.04 -5.59
CA ASP A 20 -1.98 -2.84 -5.38
C ASP A 20 -2.29 -2.35 -3.95
N SER A 21 -1.60 -2.91 -2.96
CA SER A 21 -1.80 -2.54 -1.55
C SER A 21 -1.28 -1.13 -1.27
N VAL A 22 -0.11 -0.77 -1.79
CA VAL A 22 0.43 0.60 -1.71
C VAL A 22 -0.47 1.59 -2.46
N THR A 23 -1.08 1.20 -3.57
CA THR A 23 -2.05 2.04 -4.29
C THR A 23 -3.32 2.27 -3.48
N LYS A 24 -3.82 1.26 -2.77
CA LYS A 24 -4.96 1.42 -1.83
C LYS A 24 -4.60 2.34 -0.68
N LEU A 25 -3.42 2.18 -0.09
CA LEU A 25 -2.89 3.08 0.92
C LEU A 25 -2.86 4.53 0.42
N HIS A 26 -2.28 4.79 -0.75
CA HIS A 26 -2.24 6.12 -1.36
C HIS A 26 -3.63 6.75 -1.48
N ASN A 27 -4.63 5.98 -1.91
CA ASN A 27 -6.01 6.46 -2.04
C ASN A 27 -6.64 6.78 -0.67
N ALA A 28 -6.36 5.96 0.35
CA ALA A 28 -6.85 6.18 1.71
C ALA A 28 -6.19 7.41 2.36
N VAL A 29 -4.86 7.55 2.24
CA VAL A 29 -4.10 8.73 2.70
C VAL A 29 -4.59 9.99 1.99
N SER A 30 -4.84 9.94 0.68
CA SER A 30 -5.33 11.10 -0.07
C SER A 30 -6.76 11.50 0.34
N GLN A 31 -7.62 10.53 0.68
CA GLN A 31 -8.94 10.80 1.26
C GLN A 31 -8.80 11.44 2.65
N ALA A 32 -7.94 10.89 3.51
CA ALA A 32 -7.71 11.41 4.85
C ALA A 32 -7.09 12.82 4.82
N LEU A 33 -6.23 13.14 3.86
CA LEU A 33 -5.69 14.49 3.66
C LEU A 33 -6.75 15.49 3.18
N SER A 34 -7.73 15.03 2.39
CA SER A 34 -8.81 15.88 1.88
C SER A 34 -9.91 16.10 2.92
N HIS A 35 -10.23 15.07 3.69
CA HIS A 35 -11.27 15.05 4.71
C HIS A 35 -10.73 14.32 5.94
N PRO A 36 -9.92 14.98 6.77
CA PRO A 36 -9.33 14.36 7.94
C PRO A 36 -10.37 14.24 9.04
N ASP A 37 -10.83 13.01 9.22
CA ASP A 37 -11.68 12.61 10.30
C ASP A 37 -11.23 11.24 10.81
N GLU A 38 -11.75 10.81 11.95
CA GLU A 38 -11.33 9.56 12.59
C GLU A 38 -11.51 8.35 11.68
N GLN A 39 -12.55 8.33 10.83
CA GLN A 39 -12.83 7.22 9.93
C GLN A 39 -11.82 7.17 8.78
N THR A 40 -11.53 8.31 8.13
CA THR A 40 -10.59 8.34 7.00
C THR A 40 -9.16 8.07 7.45
N ILE A 41 -8.77 8.57 8.63
CA ILE A 41 -7.47 8.26 9.25
C ILE A 41 -7.38 6.76 9.58
N ALA A 42 -8.40 6.17 10.22
CA ALA A 42 -8.40 4.75 10.54
C ALA A 42 -8.35 3.86 9.27
N GLN A 43 -9.03 4.26 8.19
CA GLN A 43 -8.95 3.56 6.91
C GLN A 43 -7.55 3.62 6.29
N ALA A 44 -6.88 4.76 6.40
CA ALA A 44 -5.51 4.92 5.95
C ALA A 44 -4.54 4.06 6.78
N GLU A 45 -4.73 3.99 8.09
CA GLU A 45 -3.93 3.14 8.99
C GLU A 45 -4.13 1.64 8.70
N ASN A 46 -5.37 1.18 8.50
CA ASN A 46 -5.61 -0.21 8.12
C ASN A 46 -5.03 -0.53 6.74
N SER A 47 -5.13 0.39 5.79
CA SER A 47 -4.50 0.23 4.47
C SER A 47 -2.98 0.20 4.56
N LEU A 48 -2.40 0.91 5.53
CA LEU A 48 -0.96 0.91 5.78
C LEU A 48 -0.49 -0.46 6.26
N GLU A 49 -1.16 -1.05 7.25
CA GLU A 49 -0.84 -2.39 7.76
C GLU A 49 -0.84 -3.43 6.63
N HIS A 50 -1.86 -3.39 5.76
CA HIS A 50 -1.93 -4.28 4.60
C HIS A 50 -0.83 -4.02 3.56
N ALA A 51 -0.46 -2.76 3.34
CA ALA A 51 0.62 -2.42 2.42
C ALA A 51 1.99 -2.86 2.95
N GLU A 52 2.24 -2.71 4.26
CA GLU A 52 3.46 -3.18 4.92
C GLU A 52 3.62 -4.70 4.84
N GLU A 53 2.54 -5.44 5.13
CA GLU A 53 2.53 -6.90 5.01
C GLU A 53 2.82 -7.31 3.55
N ALA A 54 2.12 -6.73 2.59
CA ALA A 54 2.31 -7.08 1.17
C ALA A 54 3.73 -6.74 0.66
N VAL A 55 4.28 -5.59 1.04
CA VAL A 55 5.66 -5.18 0.68
C VAL A 55 6.70 -6.12 1.33
N SER A 56 6.49 -6.56 2.58
CA SER A 56 7.38 -7.53 3.23
C SER A 56 7.43 -8.87 2.48
N HIS A 57 6.38 -9.23 1.75
CA HIS A 57 6.30 -10.45 0.94
C HIS A 57 6.71 -10.23 -0.54
N ALA A 58 6.91 -8.97 -0.97
CA ALA A 58 7.26 -8.64 -2.35
C ALA A 58 8.53 -9.34 -2.87
N PRO A 59 9.61 -9.51 -2.08
CA PRO A 59 10.81 -10.22 -2.53
C PRO A 59 10.55 -11.67 -2.92
N GLU A 60 9.59 -12.36 -2.28
CA GLU A 60 9.33 -13.80 -2.47
C GLU A 60 8.81 -14.17 -3.86
N GLY A 61 8.19 -13.21 -4.56
CA GLY A 61 7.65 -13.36 -5.91
C GLY A 61 8.39 -12.53 -6.95
N SER A 62 9.45 -11.83 -6.55
CA SER A 62 10.31 -11.05 -7.43
C SER A 62 11.35 -11.95 -8.12
N VAL A 63 11.68 -11.61 -9.36
CA VAL A 63 12.86 -12.15 -10.04
C VAL A 63 13.88 -11.01 -10.11
N ASP A 64 15.06 -11.22 -9.52
CA ASP A 64 16.13 -10.21 -9.42
C ASP A 64 15.70 -8.90 -8.71
N ASP A 65 14.85 -8.98 -7.68
CA ASP A 65 14.34 -7.85 -6.87
C ASP A 65 13.63 -6.75 -7.69
N HIS A 66 13.27 -7.04 -8.94
CA HIS A 66 12.72 -6.04 -9.83
C HIS A 66 11.31 -5.61 -9.36
N GLY A 67 11.15 -4.32 -9.12
CA GLY A 67 9.89 -3.73 -8.65
C GLY A 67 9.71 -3.70 -7.13
N VAL A 68 10.56 -4.39 -6.36
CA VAL A 68 10.55 -4.35 -4.88
C VAL A 68 10.93 -2.95 -4.38
N GLU A 69 12.06 -2.41 -4.86
CA GLU A 69 12.54 -1.07 -4.49
C GLU A 69 11.48 0.01 -4.72
N LEU A 70 10.76 -0.07 -5.85
CA LEU A 70 9.71 0.90 -6.19
C LEU A 70 8.52 0.83 -5.22
N VAL A 71 8.10 -0.36 -4.80
CA VAL A 71 6.98 -0.49 -3.85
C VAL A 71 7.39 -0.09 -2.43
N GLU A 72 8.65 -0.33 -2.05
CA GLU A 72 9.23 0.13 -0.79
C GLU A 72 9.32 1.66 -0.72
N GLU A 73 9.84 2.30 -1.78
CA GLU A 73 9.91 3.77 -1.87
C GLU A 73 8.52 4.39 -1.72
N ARG A 74 7.54 3.89 -2.50
CA ARG A 74 6.17 4.40 -2.44
C ARG A 74 5.50 4.16 -1.10
N LEU A 75 5.77 3.03 -0.44
CA LEU A 75 5.26 2.78 0.91
C LEU A 75 5.82 3.80 1.90
N ALA A 76 7.12 4.09 1.84
CA ALA A 76 7.77 5.06 2.73
C ALA A 76 7.20 6.47 2.54
N ASP A 77 6.97 6.90 1.30
CA ASP A 77 6.34 8.20 1.00
C ASP A 77 4.94 8.31 1.64
N GLU A 78 4.11 7.27 1.51
CA GLU A 78 2.76 7.28 2.08
C GLU A 78 2.76 7.18 3.61
N GLN A 79 3.72 6.47 4.21
CA GLN A 79 3.94 6.46 5.66
C GLN A 79 4.25 7.86 6.18
N GLU A 80 5.14 8.60 5.50
CA GLU A 80 5.48 9.97 5.88
C GLU A 80 4.26 10.88 5.78
N ARG A 81 3.48 10.79 4.69
CA ARG A 81 2.25 11.57 4.49
C ARG A 81 1.22 11.30 5.60
N LEU A 82 0.99 10.03 5.94
CA LEU A 82 0.06 9.65 7.00
C LEU A 82 0.55 10.11 8.38
N ALA A 83 1.85 9.98 8.68
CA ALA A 83 2.43 10.47 9.92
C ALA A 83 2.32 12.00 10.04
N GLY A 84 2.51 12.73 8.93
CA GLY A 84 2.31 14.18 8.86
C GLY A 84 0.86 14.60 9.13
N LEU A 85 -0.12 13.80 8.68
CA LEU A 85 -1.55 14.03 8.95
C LEU A 85 -1.87 13.84 10.44
N LYS A 86 -1.38 12.77 11.06
CA LYS A 86 -1.61 12.45 12.47
C LYS A 86 -1.00 13.47 13.44
N GLN A 87 0.06 14.17 13.00
CA GLN A 87 0.71 15.24 13.77
C GLN A 87 0.04 16.61 13.61
N GLN A 88 -0.95 16.75 12.72
CA GLN A 88 -1.74 17.98 12.53
C GLN A 88 -3.20 17.87 13.03
N PRO A 89 -3.49 17.39 14.26
CA PRO A 89 -4.86 17.17 14.71
C PRO A 89 -5.59 18.46 15.16
N GLY A 90 -5.55 19.55 14.38
CA GLY A 90 -6.13 20.82 14.85
C GLY A 90 -6.30 21.96 13.83
N GLY A 91 -6.45 21.68 12.53
CA GLY A 91 -6.51 22.72 11.48
C GLY A 91 -7.88 22.99 10.84
N PHE A 92 -9.00 22.45 11.35
CA PHE A 92 -10.29 22.44 10.64
C PHE A 92 -11.37 23.30 11.32
N GLU A 93 -11.04 24.54 11.63
CA GLU A 93 -12.03 25.58 11.97
C GLU A 93 -11.86 26.77 11.01
N ASP A 94 -12.80 26.94 10.07
CA ASP A 94 -13.20 28.23 9.50
C ASP A 94 -14.72 28.24 9.32
#